data_AF-A0A482XF89-F1
#
_entry.id   AF-A0A482XF89-F1
#
_cell.length_a   1.000
_cell.length_b   1.000
_cell.length_c   1.000
_cell.angle_alpha   90.00
_cell.angle_beta   90.00
_cell.angle_gamma   90.00
#
_symmetry.space_group_name_H-M   'P 1'
#
loop_
_entity.id
_entity.type
_entity.pdbx_description
1 polymer ?
#
loop_
_entity_poly.entity_id
_entity_poly.type
_entity_poly.pdbx_seq_one_letter_code
_entity_poly.pdbx_strand_id
1 'polypeptide(L)' 'MADFSGLFRSTEEQATPLQANVKGLIPQWLNGDFVRLGPGKFDLSKIKVKHWFDGLAVVYKFQIVDGKMDMGIHSL' A
#
# COMPACT_ATOMS: atom_id res chain seq x y z
N MET A 1 -19.04 11.90 -11.78
CA MET A 1 -18.42 12.03 -10.44
C MET A 1 -17.35 10.96 -10.30
N ALA A 2 -16.26 11.23 -9.57
CA ALA A 2 -15.20 10.24 -9.35
C ALA A 2 -15.66 9.13 -8.37
N ASP A 3 -15.26 7.89 -8.62
CA ASP A 3 -15.52 6.74 -7.73
C ASP A 3 -14.33 6.55 -6.76
N PHE A 4 -14.61 6.61 -5.46
CA PHE A 4 -13.63 6.42 -4.39
C PHE A 4 -13.84 5.13 -3.60
N SER A 5 -14.80 4.29 -4.00
CA SER A 5 -15.15 3.06 -3.28
C SER A 5 -13.97 2.10 -3.11
N GLY A 6 -13.00 2.14 -4.04
CA GLY A 6 -11.77 1.36 -3.96
C GLY A 6 -10.86 1.69 -2.78
N LEU A 7 -10.95 2.90 -2.20
CA LEU A 7 -10.12 3.31 -1.07
C LEU A 7 -10.51 2.63 0.26
N PHE A 8 -11.70 2.05 0.32
CA PHE A 8 -12.30 1.47 1.54
C PHE A 8 -12.50 -0.05 1.43
N ARG A 9 -11.63 -0.71 0.66
CA ARG A 9 -11.65 -2.17 0.49
C ARG A 9 -10.46 -2.81 1.20
N SER A 10 -10.68 -4.01 1.71
CA SER A 10 -9.61 -4.80 2.31
C SER A 10 -8.57 -5.17 1.24
N THR A 11 -7.29 -4.97 1.56
CA THR A 11 -6.14 -5.43 0.78
C THR A 11 -5.61 -6.74 1.35
N GLU A 12 -5.01 -7.54 0.49
CA GLU A 12 -4.23 -8.70 0.93
C GLU A 12 -2.77 -8.32 1.18
N GLU A 13 -2.15 -9.10 2.05
CA GLU A 13 -0.73 -8.99 2.32
C GLU A 13 0.07 -9.44 1.08
N GLN A 14 1.17 -8.74 0.82
CA GLN A 14 2.08 -9.07 -0.27
C GLN A 14 3.44 -9.46 0.31
N ALA A 15 3.61 -10.76 0.55
CA ALA A 15 4.81 -11.30 1.19
C ALA A 15 6.11 -11.05 0.39
N THR A 16 6.01 -10.99 -0.94
CA THR A 16 7.15 -10.70 -1.82
C THR A 16 6.91 -9.38 -2.56
N PRO A 17 7.82 -8.39 -2.46
CA PRO A 17 7.66 -7.11 -3.15
C PRO A 17 7.43 -7.28 -4.65
N LEU A 18 6.52 -6.47 -5.21
CA LEU A 18 6.19 -6.45 -6.63
C LEU A 18 6.87 -5.28 -7.31
N GLN A 19 7.57 -5.55 -8.40
CA GLN A 19 8.17 -4.49 -9.22
C GLN A 19 7.09 -3.67 -9.92
N ALA A 20 7.12 -2.36 -9.73
CA ALA A 20 6.19 -1.45 -10.36
C ALA A 20 6.60 -1.12 -11.80
N ASN A 21 5.60 -0.95 -12.67
CA ASN A 21 5.81 -0.42 -14.02
C ASN A 21 5.97 1.11 -13.98
N VAL A 22 7.21 1.59 -13.94
CA VAL A 22 7.53 3.02 -13.89
C VAL A 22 7.23 3.67 -15.24
N LYS A 23 6.40 4.72 -15.24
CA LYS A 23 6.17 5.59 -16.40
C LYS A 23 6.90 6.92 -16.19
N GLY A 24 7.82 7.24 -17.08
CA GLY A 24 8.72 8.40 -16.93
C GLY A 24 10.07 8.01 -16.32
N LEU A 25 10.71 8.96 -15.64
CA LEU A 25 12.04 8.77 -15.03
C LEU A 25 11.99 9.11 -13.55
N ILE A 26 12.42 8.17 -12.71
CA ILE A 26 12.66 8.43 -11.29
C ILE A 26 14.04 9.11 -11.17
N PRO A 27 14.16 10.24 -10.45
CA PRO A 27 15.44 10.93 -10.27
C PRO A 27 16.49 10.05 -9.59
N GLN A 28 17.71 10.07 -10.10
CA GLN A 28 18.81 9.19 -9.67
C GLN A 28 19.26 9.43 -8.22
N TRP A 29 19.00 10.62 -7.68
CA TRP A 29 19.27 10.94 -6.28
C TRP A 29 18.23 10.34 -5.33
N LEU A 30 17.05 9.92 -5.82
CA LEU A 30 16.01 9.33 -5.00
C LEU A 30 16.28 7.83 -4.83
N ASN A 31 16.96 7.49 -3.75
CA ASN A 31 17.15 6.11 -3.33
C ASN A 31 16.74 5.97 -1.86
N GLY A 32 15.91 4.98 -1.57
CA GLY A 32 15.44 4.73 -0.22
C GLY A 32 14.05 4.13 -0.17
N ASP A 33 13.51 4.09 1.05
CA ASP A 33 12.22 3.49 1.34
C ASP A 33 11.19 4.56 1.69
N PHE A 34 10.10 4.61 0.93
CA PHE A 34 8.93 5.40 1.29
C PHE A 34 7.90 4.50 1.96
N VAL A 35 7.60 4.79 3.23
CA VAL A 35 6.69 3.99 4.06
C VAL A 35 5.44 4.79 4.36
N ARG A 36 4.26 4.18 4.13
CA ARG A 36 2.97 4.74 4.55
C ARG A 36 2.22 3.76 5.44
N LEU A 37 1.47 4.33 6.37
CA LEU A 37 0.53 3.61 7.23
C LEU A 37 -0.89 4.04 6.87
N GLY A 38 -1.81 3.09 6.92
CA GLY A 38 -3.23 3.38 6.75
C GLY A 38 -4.09 2.15 7.01
N PRO A 39 -5.41 2.32 7.08
CA PRO A 39 -6.32 1.19 7.18
C PRO A 39 -6.27 0.41 5.87
N GLY A 40 -6.08 -0.90 5.97
CA GLY A 40 -6.05 -1.80 4.82
C GLY A 40 -6.81 -3.10 5.02
N LYS A 41 -7.35 -3.38 6.21
CA LYS A 41 -8.25 -4.51 6.45
C LYS A 41 -9.52 -4.01 7.13
N PHE A 42 -10.66 -4.16 6.47
CA PHE A 42 -11.97 -3.71 6.93
C PHE A 42 -12.91 -4.86 7.29
N ASP A 43 -12.61 -6.07 6.81
CA ASP A 43 -13.38 -7.30 7.05
C ASP A 43 -12.50 -8.35 7.74
N LEU A 44 -12.67 -8.50 9.05
CA LEU A 44 -11.98 -9.52 9.84
C LEU A 44 -12.93 -10.68 10.09
N SER A 45 -12.96 -11.65 9.17
CA SER A 45 -13.78 -12.89 9.23
C SER A 45 -15.27 -12.68 9.55
N LYS A 46 -15.63 -12.39 10.80
CA LYS A 46 -16.98 -12.15 11.32
C LYS A 46 -17.27 -10.69 11.68
N ILE A 47 -16.28 -9.81 11.62
CA ILE A 47 -16.39 -8.40 12.01
C ILE A 47 -16.17 -7.52 10.79
N LYS A 48 -17.13 -6.64 10.53
CA LYS A 48 -16.99 -5.53 9.57
C LYS A 48 -16.90 -4.24 10.35
N VAL A 49 -15.87 -3.46 10.08
CA VAL A 49 -15.70 -2.16 10.70
C VAL A 49 -16.61 -1.13 10.04
N LYS A 50 -17.03 -0.12 10.80
CA LYS A 50 -18.04 0.87 10.33
C LYS A 50 -17.43 2.21 9.96
N HIS A 51 -16.26 2.54 10.53
CA HIS A 51 -15.57 3.79 10.25
C HIS A 51 -14.22 3.53 9.56
N TRP A 52 -13.78 4.48 8.74
CA TRP A 52 -12.50 4.38 8.02
C TRP A 52 -11.31 4.19 8.96
N PHE A 53 -11.33 4.85 10.11
CA PHE A 53 -10.28 4.77 11.13
C PHE A 53 -10.28 3.48 11.97
N ASP A 54 -11.29 2.63 11.80
CA ASP A 54 -11.39 1.36 12.55
C ASP A 54 -10.70 0.20 11.82
N GLY A 55 -10.35 0.37 10.53
CA GLY A 55 -9.67 -0.66 9.75
C GLY A 55 -8.27 -0.94 10.30
N LEU A 56 -7.84 -2.21 10.29
CA LEU A 56 -6.51 -2.55 10.82
C LEU A 56 -5.41 -1.88 9.99
N ALA A 57 -4.36 -1.50 10.70
CA ALA A 57 -3.20 -0.86 10.14
C ALA A 57 -2.47 -1.79 9.17
N VAL A 58 -2.19 -1.29 7.99
CA VAL A 58 -1.36 -1.92 6.98
C VAL A 58 -0.22 -0.98 6.64
N VAL A 59 0.98 -1.55 6.55
CA VAL A 59 2.21 -0.87 6.15
C VAL A 59 2.40 -1.07 4.65
N TYR A 60 2.50 0.03 3.92
CA TYR A 60 2.87 0.04 2.52
C TYR A 60 4.31 0.54 2.41
N LYS A 61 5.16 -0.24 1.75
CA LYS A 61 6.57 0.11 1.52
C LYS A 61 6.82 0.21 0.02
N PHE A 62 7.39 1.33 -0.41
CA PHE A 62 7.90 1.54 -1.76
C PHE A 62 9.41 1.71 -1.68
N GLN A 63 10.15 0.69 -2.12
CA GLN A 63 11.60 0.74 -2.20
C GLN A 63 12.01 1.28 -3.56
N ILE A 64 12.84 2.32 -3.58
CA ILE A 64 13.34 2.95 -4.79
C ILE A 64 14.86 2.80 -4.80
N VAL A 65 15.39 2.15 -5.85
CA VAL A 65 16.83 1.97 -6.06
C VAL A 65 17.12 2.05 -7.55
N ASP A 66 18.07 2.89 -7.94
CA ASP A 66 18.57 3.00 -9.32
C ASP A 66 17.46 3.19 -10.37
N GLY A 67 16.46 4.00 -10.03
CA GLY A 67 15.31 4.28 -10.90
C GLY A 67 14.28 3.16 -11.03
N LYS A 68 14.43 2.06 -10.28
CA LYS A 68 13.43 1.00 -10.14
C LYS A 68 12.64 1.18 -8.85
N MET A 69 11.41 0.67 -8.82
CA MET A 69 10.57 0.69 -7.64
C MET A 69 9.94 -0.68 -7.39
N ASP A 70 10.09 -1.20 -6.17
CA ASP A 70 9.41 -2.39 -5.69
C ASP A 70 8.44 -2.03 -4.55
N MET A 71 7.24 -2.60 -4.58
CA MET A 71 6.16 -2.32 -3.62
C MET A 71 5.83 -3.55 -2.77
N GLY A 72 5.80 -3.38 -1.45
CA GLY A 72 5.35 -4.38 -0.49
C GLY A 72 4.15 -3.88 0.35
N ILE A 73 3.37 -4.84 0.84
CA ILE A 73 2.22 -4.61 1.72
C ILE A 73 2.35 -5.58 2.89
N HIS A 74 2.40 -5.05 4.12
CA HIS A 74 2.55 -5.84 5.34
C HIS A 74 1.43 -5.49 6.33
N SER A 75 0.67 -6.49 6.78
CA SER A 75 -0.23 -6.35 7.93
C SER A 75 0.58 -6.36 9.23
N LEU A 76 0.21 -5.50 10.18
CA LEU A 76 0.70 -5.56 11.56
C LEU A 76 -0.06 -6.59 12.38
#